data_AF-A0A1V5IYU4-F1
#
_entry.id   AF-A0A1V5IYU4-F1
#
_cell.length_a   1.000
_cell.length_b   1.000
_cell.length_c   1.000
_cell.angle_alpha   90.00
_cell.angle_beta   90.00
_cell.angle_gamma   90.00
#
_symmetry.space_group_name_H-M   'P 1'
#
loop_
_entity.id
_entity.type
_entity.pdbx_description
1 polymer ?
#
loop_
_entity_poly.entity_id
_entity_poly.type
_entity_poly.pdbx_seq_one_letter_code
_entity_poly.pdbx_strand_id
1 'polypeptide(L)'
;MMKETAIKKMISSMYTEGILSKEDEDRMKIYLDWMYQAGYEQGMRDFTKDIVGRPVEFCDSLGNIIKIFPNTRIAAEDTGYGRSTIAAAIRSERVTKRGHIWRYLADEQDKNARRGDV
;
A
#
# COMPACT_ATOMS: atom_id res chain seq x y z
N MET A 1 0.85 -15.42 -0.34
CA MET A 1 2.13 -14.70 -0.20
C MET A 1 2.00 -13.22 0.24
N MET A 2 0.80 -12.74 0.66
CA MET A 2 0.60 -11.39 1.24
C MET A 2 0.67 -11.35 2.78
N LYS A 3 0.25 -12.44 3.45
CA LYS A 3 0.20 -12.58 4.91
C LYS A 3 1.55 -12.34 5.60
N GLU A 4 2.57 -13.10 5.19
CA GLU A 4 3.89 -13.07 5.84
C GLU A 4 4.59 -11.70 5.69
N THR A 5 4.47 -11.09 4.51
CA THR A 5 5.02 -9.76 4.23
C THR A 5 4.35 -8.66 5.04
N ALA A 6 3.03 -8.76 5.29
CA ALA A 6 2.29 -7.82 6.12
C ALA A 6 2.69 -7.95 7.61
N ILE A 7 2.76 -9.18 8.13
CA ILE A 7 3.15 -9.45 9.52
C ILE A 7 4.57 -8.94 9.80
N LYS A 8 5.53 -9.18 8.89
CA LYS A 8 6.92 -8.69 9.04
C LYS A 8 7.02 -7.17 9.09
N LYS A 9 6.24 -6.45 8.26
CA LYS A 9 6.22 -4.99 8.27
C LYS A 9 5.62 -4.43 9.56
N MET A 10 4.56 -5.05 10.07
CA MET A 10 3.94 -4.64 11.34
C MET A 10 4.91 -4.78 12.50
N ILE A 11 5.57 -5.93 12.62
CA ILE A 11 6.58 -6.16 13.65
C ILE A 11 7.70 -5.11 13.56
N SER A 12 8.19 -4.82 12.36
CA SER A 12 9.21 -3.78 12.16
C SER A 12 8.76 -2.37 12.57
N SER A 13 7.49 -2.00 12.37
CA SER A 13 6.94 -0.70 12.81
C SER A 13 6.83 -0.65 14.34
N MET A 14 6.30 -1.72 14.95
CA MET A 14 6.13 -1.80 16.40
C MET A 14 7.47 -1.75 17.15
N TYR A 15 8.55 -2.27 16.56
CA TYR A 15 9.91 -2.06 17.06
C TYR A 15 10.36 -0.60 16.98
N THR A 16 10.11 0.05 15.84
CA THR A 16 10.52 1.44 15.60
C THR A 16 9.80 2.40 16.56
N GLU A 17 8.56 2.08 16.92
CA GLU A 17 7.71 2.86 17.82
C GLU A 17 7.91 2.49 19.31
N GLY A 18 8.76 1.51 19.63
CA GLY A 18 9.00 1.05 21.00
C GLY A 18 7.83 0.32 21.65
N ILE A 19 6.86 -0.13 20.85
CA ILE A 19 5.64 -0.83 21.28
C ILE A 19 5.92 -2.31 21.54
N LEU A 20 6.88 -2.89 20.81
CA LEU A 20 7.19 -4.31 20.86
C LEU A 20 8.64 -4.53 21.30
N SER A 21 8.83 -5.39 22.30
CA SER A 21 10.14 -5.84 22.74
C SER A 21 10.61 -7.05 21.90
N LYS A 22 11.91 -7.35 21.93
CA LYS A 22 12.44 -8.53 21.21
C LYS A 22 11.93 -9.85 21.80
N GLU A 23 11.61 -9.84 23.09
CA GLU A 23 11.11 -10.99 23.84
C GLU A 23 9.65 -11.31 23.50
N ASP A 24 8.89 -10.30 23.07
CA ASP A 24 7.48 -10.43 22.72
C ASP A 24 7.22 -10.73 21.23
N GLU A 25 8.27 -10.79 20.40
CA GLU A 25 8.16 -10.90 18.94
C GLU A 25 7.37 -12.12 18.50
N ASP A 26 7.71 -13.29 19.05
CA ASP A 26 7.13 -14.56 18.63
C ASP A 26 5.68 -14.68 19.08
N ARG A 27 5.34 -14.16 20.26
CA ARG A 27 3.96 -14.06 20.72
C ARG A 27 3.14 -13.15 19.81
N MET A 28 3.73 -12.04 19.35
CA MET A 28 3.08 -11.12 18.42
C MET A 28 2.88 -11.74 17.04
N LYS A 29 3.85 -12.50 16.52
CA LYS A 29 3.68 -13.27 15.26
C LYS A 29 2.51 -14.23 15.34
N ILE A 30 2.41 -14.99 16.43
CA ILE A 30 1.33 -15.97 16.66
C ILE A 30 -0.03 -15.26 16.75
N TYR A 31 -0.10 -14.14 17.48
CA TYR A 31 -1.34 -13.35 17.59
C TYR A 31 -1.79 -12.80 16.23
N LEU A 32 -0.89 -12.21 15.45
CA LEU A 32 -1.20 -11.68 14.12
C LEU A 32 -1.55 -12.79 13.12
N ASP A 33 -0.91 -13.96 13.23
CA ASP A 33 -1.25 -15.12 12.43
C ASP A 33 -2.67 -15.63 12.74
N TRP A 34 -3.02 -15.72 14.02
CA TRP A 34 -4.35 -16.10 14.51
C TRP A 34 -5.43 -15.11 14.10
N MET A 35 -5.18 -13.80 14.26
CA MET A 35 -6.10 -12.74 13.82
C MET A 35 -6.40 -12.85 12.32
N TYR A 36 -5.39 -13.13 11.51
CA TYR A 36 -5.56 -13.33 10.07
C TYR A 36 -6.38 -14.60 9.75
N GLN A 37 -6.12 -15.73 10.43
CA GLN A 37 -6.88 -16.97 10.22
C GLN A 37 -8.33 -16.88 10.71
N ALA A 38 -8.60 -16.07 11.75
CA ALA A 38 -9.92 -15.87 12.32
C ALA A 38 -10.82 -14.95 11.46
N GLY A 39 -10.39 -14.57 10.24
CA GLY A 39 -11.22 -13.81 9.30
C GLY A 39 -11.30 -12.32 9.59
N TYR A 40 -10.43 -11.77 10.45
CA TYR A 40 -10.26 -10.31 10.62
C TYR A 40 -9.55 -9.66 9.44
N GLU A 41 -9.75 -10.18 8.22
CA GLU A 41 -9.13 -9.67 7.00
C GLU A 41 -9.44 -8.18 6.80
N GLN A 42 -10.66 -7.75 7.11
CA GLN A 42 -11.05 -6.33 6.99
C GLN A 42 -10.30 -5.45 7.99
N GLY A 43 -10.26 -5.82 9.28
CA GLY A 43 -9.52 -5.07 10.30
C GLY A 43 -8.02 -5.07 10.05
N MET A 44 -7.47 -6.18 9.56
CA MET A 44 -6.07 -6.28 9.12
C MET A 44 -5.81 -5.40 7.89
N ARG A 45 -6.73 -5.35 6.93
CA ARG A 45 -6.61 -4.54 5.73
C ARG A 45 -6.67 -3.05 6.04
N ASP A 46 -7.55 -2.64 6.95
CA ASP A 46 -7.68 -1.26 7.39
C ASP A 46 -6.47 -0.82 8.24
N PHE A 47 -6.01 -1.67 9.17
CA PHE A 47 -4.82 -1.39 9.98
C PHE A 47 -3.52 -1.36 9.14
N THR A 48 -3.40 -2.27 8.19
CA THR A 48 -2.24 -2.30 7.28
C THR A 48 -2.33 -1.25 6.18
N LYS A 49 -3.48 -0.62 5.93
CA LYS A 49 -3.61 0.44 4.91
C LYS A 49 -2.64 1.60 5.18
N ASP A 50 -2.47 1.95 6.45
CA ASP A 50 -1.58 3.04 6.88
C ASP A 50 -0.11 2.62 6.92
N ILE A 51 0.17 1.33 7.20
CA ILE A 51 1.53 0.77 7.29
C ILE A 51 2.08 0.32 5.92
N VAL A 52 1.22 -0.23 5.07
CA VAL A 52 1.55 -0.87 3.79
C VAL A 52 1.30 0.09 2.63
N GLY A 53 0.44 1.09 2.79
CA GLY A 53 0.15 2.10 1.76
C GLY A 53 -0.81 1.61 0.68
N ARG A 54 -1.40 2.55 -0.06
CA ARG A 54 -2.37 2.24 -1.12
C ARG A 54 -1.66 1.72 -2.39
N PRO A 55 -2.15 0.64 -3.02
CA PRO A 55 -1.60 0.13 -4.27
C PRO A 55 -1.67 1.18 -5.39
N VAL A 56 -0.68 1.14 -6.28
CA VAL A 56 -0.59 2.08 -7.40
C VAL A 56 -0.35 1.36 -8.72
N GLU A 57 -1.02 1.83 -9.76
CA GLU A 57 -0.80 1.41 -11.13
C GLU A 57 0.22 2.33 -11.80
N PHE A 58 1.13 1.74 -12.54
CA PHE A 58 2.08 2.39 -13.43
C PHE A 58 1.68 2.13 -14.86
N CYS A 59 1.43 3.20 -15.60
CA CYS A 59 0.90 3.13 -16.95
C CYS A 59 1.81 3.87 -17.94
N ASP A 60 1.74 3.47 -19.21
CA ASP A 60 2.35 4.21 -20.30
C ASP A 60 1.63 5.55 -20.55
N SER A 61 2.12 6.32 -21.52
CA SER A 61 1.54 7.60 -21.91
C SER A 61 0.12 7.50 -22.48
N LEU A 62 -0.28 6.30 -22.92
CA LEU A 62 -1.60 6.00 -23.47
C LEU A 62 -2.57 5.50 -22.38
N GLY A 63 -2.08 5.29 -21.16
CA GLY A 63 -2.85 4.80 -20.02
C GLY A 63 -2.95 3.27 -19.94
N ASN A 64 -2.19 2.53 -20.74
CA ASN A 64 -2.10 1.08 -20.63
C ASN A 64 -1.29 0.70 -19.37
N ILE A 65 -1.78 -0.27 -18.62
CA ILE A 65 -1.11 -0.74 -17.40
C ILE A 65 0.18 -1.47 -17.79
N ILE A 66 1.31 -0.94 -17.33
CA ILE A 66 2.62 -1.60 -17.42
C ILE A 66 2.79 -2.52 -16.21
N LYS A 67 2.49 -2.02 -15.00
CA LYS A 67 2.70 -2.76 -13.74
C LYS A 67 1.81 -2.22 -12.62
N ILE A 68 1.47 -3.10 -11.67
CA ILE A 68 0.80 -2.71 -10.42
C ILE A 68 1.78 -2.93 -9.27
N PHE A 69 1.91 -1.91 -8.43
CA PHE A 69 2.77 -1.93 -7.26
C PHE A 69 1.94 -1.97 -5.97
N PRO A 70 2.40 -2.68 -4.93
CA PRO A 70 1.72 -2.71 -3.65
C PRO A 70 1.57 -1.33 -3.00
N ASN A 71 2.51 -0.40 -3.26
CA ASN A 71 2.47 0.98 -2.79
C ASN A 71 3.50 1.86 -3.52
N THR A 72 3.45 3.17 -3.24
CA THR A 72 4.36 4.17 -3.80
C THR A 72 5.82 4.00 -3.39
N ARG A 73 6.11 3.36 -2.24
CA ARG A 73 7.50 3.08 -1.81
C ARG A 73 8.14 2.02 -2.70
N ILE A 74 7.48 0.89 -2.89
CA ILE A 74 7.96 -0.19 -3.78
C ILE A 74 8.03 0.31 -5.23
N ALA A 75 7.05 1.10 -5.65
CA ALA A 75 7.07 1.74 -6.97
C ALA A 75 8.31 2.62 -7.16
N ALA A 76 8.66 3.44 -6.17
CA ALA A 76 9.84 4.31 -6.21
C ALA A 76 11.15 3.52 -6.32
N GLU A 77 11.28 2.44 -5.53
CA GLU A 77 12.46 1.56 -5.53
C GLU A 77 12.64 0.84 -6.88
N ASP A 78 11.56 0.33 -7.48
CA ASP A 78 11.59 -0.42 -8.75
C ASP A 78 11.79 0.47 -9.98
N THR A 79 11.20 1.68 -9.98
CA THR A 79 11.18 2.57 -11.16
C THR A 79 12.19 3.72 -11.09
N GLY A 80 12.85 3.92 -9.95
CA GLY A 80 13.77 5.04 -9.71
C GLY A 80 13.09 6.41 -9.69
N TYR A 81 11.76 6.49 -9.55
CA TYR A 81 11.05 7.74 -9.31
C TYR A 81 11.10 8.12 -7.83
N GLY A 82 11.08 9.42 -7.53
CA GLY A 82 10.88 9.88 -6.16
C GLY A 82 9.45 9.65 -5.67
N ARG A 83 9.27 9.25 -4.40
CA ARG A 83 7.94 9.08 -3.79
C ARG A 83 7.07 10.33 -3.89
N SER A 84 7.67 11.52 -3.68
CA SER A 84 7.00 12.81 -3.82
C SER A 84 6.55 13.08 -5.26
N THR A 85 7.36 12.66 -6.25
CA THR A 85 7.04 12.75 -7.68
C THR A 85 5.86 11.86 -8.04
N ILE A 86 5.85 10.61 -7.56
CA ILE A 86 4.73 9.68 -7.78
C ILE A 86 3.45 10.24 -7.15
N ALA A 87 3.51 10.71 -5.90
CA ALA A 87 2.35 11.29 -5.23
C ALA A 87 1.84 12.58 -5.92
N ALA A 88 2.73 13.44 -6.41
CA ALA A 88 2.36 14.61 -7.20
C ALA A 88 1.72 14.22 -8.55
N ALA A 89 2.24 13.19 -9.22
CA ALA A 89 1.68 12.67 -10.47
C ALA A 89 0.25 12.14 -10.27
N ILE A 90 0.03 11.35 -9.22
CA ILE A 90 -1.29 10.80 -8.89
C ILE A 90 -2.29 11.93 -8.58
N ARG A 91 -1.90 12.90 -7.74
CA ARG A 91 -2.79 14.02 -7.36
C ARG A 91 -3.13 14.95 -8.52
N SER A 92 -2.18 15.17 -9.43
CA SER A 92 -2.40 16.04 -10.59
C SER A 92 -3.07 15.32 -11.75
N GLU A 93 -3.22 14.00 -11.68
CA GLU A 93 -3.74 13.14 -12.75
C GLU A 93 -3.05 13.39 -14.10
N ARG A 94 -1.77 13.81 -14.07
CA ARG A 94 -1.01 14.21 -15.25
C ARG A 94 0.07 13.20 -15.60
N VAL A 95 0.38 13.16 -16.89
CA VAL A 95 1.56 12.46 -17.41
C VAL A 95 2.81 13.08 -16.80
N THR A 96 3.65 12.25 -16.21
CA THR A 96 4.94 12.69 -15.66
C THR A 96 5.87 13.21 -16.76
N LYS A 97 6.89 13.99 -16.38
CA LYS A 97 7.94 14.45 -17.33
C LYS A 97 8.63 13.32 -18.10
N ARG A 98 8.54 12.09 -17.59
CA ARG A 98 9.09 10.87 -18.19
C ARG A 98 8.06 10.09 -19.03
N GLY A 99 6.88 10.65 -19.32
CA GLY A 99 5.89 10.05 -20.20
C GLY A 99 4.99 8.97 -19.57
N HIS A 100 5.00 8.83 -18.25
CA HIS A 100 4.23 7.78 -17.55
C HIS A 100 3.10 8.34 -16.71
N ILE A 101 2.03 7.57 -16.55
CA ILE A 101 0.86 7.90 -15.74
C ILE A 101 0.87 7.03 -14.47
N TRP A 102 0.45 7.62 -13.34
CA TRP A 102 0.33 6.93 -12.06
C TRP A 102 -1.09 7.10 -11.50
N ARG A 103 -1.70 6.01 -11.03
CA ARG A 103 -3.04 6.01 -10.43
C ARG A 103 -3.06 5.16 -9.18
N TYR A 104 -3.90 5.50 -8.19
CA TYR A 104 -4.23 4.52 -7.15
C TYR A 104 -5.13 3.45 -7.75
N LEU A 105 -4.88 2.19 -7.41
CA LEU A 105 -5.83 1.13 -7.70
C LEU A 105 -7.08 1.42 -6.87
N ALA A 106 -8.20 1.74 -7.53
CA ALA A 106 -9.42 2.09 -6.83
C ALA A 106 -9.89 0.91 -5.98
N ASP A 107 -10.00 1.11 -4.68
CA ASP A 107 -10.79 0.23 -3.82
C ASP A 107 -12.25 0.34 -4.30
N GLU A 108 -13.02 -0.76 -4.35
CA GLU A 108 -14.41 -0.71 -4.84
C GLU A 108 -15.29 0.32 -4.10
N GLN A 109 -14.88 0.72 -2.90
CA GLN A 109 -15.54 1.74 -2.10
C GLN A 109 -15.27 3.19 -2.57
N ASP A 110 -14.14 3.49 -3.22
CA ASP A 110 -13.83 4.84 -3.74
C ASP A 110 -14.68 5.22 -4.96
N LYS A 111 -15.28 4.23 -5.65
CA LYS A 111 -16.20 4.46 -6.78
C LYS A 111 -17.51 5.12 -6.32
N ASN A 112 -17.93 4.92 -5.07
CA ASN A 112 -19.13 5.54 -4.52
C ASN A 112 -18.91 7.02 -4.12
N ALA A 113 -17.68 7.41 -3.77
CA ALA A 113 -17.37 8.81 -3.44
C ALA A 113 -17.31 9.71 -4.69
N ARG A 114 -16.96 9.15 -5.87
CA ARG A 114 -16.85 9.90 -7.13
C ARG A 114 -18.16 10.04 -7.92
N ARG A 115 -19.25 9.39 -7.47
CA ARG A 115 -20.59 9.45 -8.09
C ARG A 115 -21.55 10.42 -7.39
N GLY A 116 -21.09 11.14 -6.36
CA GLY A 116 -21.91 12.02 -5.53
C GLY A 116 -22.06 13.47 -6.01
N ASP A 117 -21.63 13.80 -7.23
CA ASP A 117 -21.82 15.13 -7.82
C ASP A 117 -22.58 15.00 -9.15
N VAL A 118 -23.91 14.83 -9.07
CA VAL A 118 -24.87 15.15 -10.15
C VAL A 118 -26.10 15.78 -9.53
#